data_AF-A0AAD4H6M6-F1
#
_entry.id   AF-A0AAD4H6M6-F1
#
_cell.length_a   1.000
_cell.length_b   1.000
_cell.length_c   1.000
_cell.angle_alpha   90.00
_cell.angle_beta   90.00
_cell.angle_gamma   90.00
#
_symmetry.space_group_name_H-M   'P 1'
#
loop_
_entity.id
_entity.type
_entity.pdbx_description
1 polymer ?
#
loop_
_entity_poly.entity_id
_entity_poly.type
_entity_poly.pdbx_seq_one_letter_code
_entity_poly.pdbx_strand_id
1 'polypeptide(L)'
;MTFTLILQFTNDNEYFPLSYSLIADGLCSLTLESLREGFQVDEQKNPLLGLEGRWELLRRLGKALKLHQEYFSISENAPLRPGNMVDYLFKEGSDRPRRKDKYVVRTESLFKVVIDGFAEIWPPSRTTVGDVSLGDVWPCDALKTSSTAADSTDHFVVFHKLSQWMTYSIMEPLETMLNIEWEHSNLLTGLPEYRNGGLLIDLGFMTLKPEEEERGLVNYKHNALKPGQPAVEVVPTFEPSDPVIIEWRAMTVATLDRIAVEVRKQLNLPNLTLAQVLQGGTWNAGREIASVSRPNTKGPPIAILSDGTLF
;
A
#
# COMPACT_ATOMS: atom_id res chain seq x y z
N MET A 1 -8.29 13.27 1.48
CA MET A 1 -8.15 12.83 0.08
C MET A 1 -7.93 11.33 0.12
N THR A 2 -9.01 10.59 0.38
CA THR A 2 -9.02 9.13 0.44
C THR A 2 -9.02 8.68 -1.01
N PHE A 3 -8.00 7.92 -1.44
CA PHE A 3 -8.04 7.22 -2.72
C PHE A 3 -9.08 6.10 -2.61
N THR A 4 -10.35 6.47 -2.56
CA THR A 4 -11.45 5.56 -2.88
C THR A 4 -11.49 5.53 -4.40
N LEU A 5 -10.53 4.83 -5.00
CA LEU A 5 -10.74 4.29 -6.32
C LEU A 5 -11.81 3.21 -6.10
N ILE A 6 -13.08 3.64 -6.16
CA ILE A 6 -14.19 2.73 -6.36
C ILE A 6 -13.83 2.05 -7.67
N LEU A 7 -13.21 0.87 -7.56
CA LEU A 7 -13.25 -0.13 -8.61
C LEU A 7 -14.75 -0.32 -8.85
N GLN A 8 -15.29 0.34 -9.87
CA GLN A 8 -16.66 0.13 -10.28
C GLN A 8 -16.76 -1.32 -10.75
N PHE A 9 -17.19 -2.19 -9.84
CA PHE A 9 -17.58 -3.57 -10.10
C PHE A 9 -18.95 -3.64 -10.81
N THR A 10 -19.54 -2.50 -11.17
CA THR A 10 -20.88 -2.43 -11.76
C THR A 10 -20.83 -2.48 -13.28
N ASN A 11 -21.58 -3.40 -13.85
CA ASN A 11 -21.69 -3.67 -15.28
C ASN A 11 -22.70 -2.73 -15.99
N ASP A 12 -22.89 -1.52 -15.48
CA ASP A 12 -23.97 -0.63 -15.93
C ASP A 12 -23.44 0.39 -16.93
N ASN A 13 -23.69 0.09 -18.21
CA ASN A 13 -23.45 0.97 -19.36
C ASN A 13 -24.36 2.22 -19.40
N GLU A 14 -25.23 2.44 -18.41
CA GLU A 14 -26.33 3.41 -18.57
C GLU A 14 -26.13 4.79 -17.93
N TYR A 15 -25.11 5.04 -17.09
CA TYR A 15 -25.07 6.32 -16.36
C TYR A 15 -23.88 7.26 -16.57
N PHE A 16 -22.79 6.85 -17.23
CA PHE A 16 -21.77 7.79 -17.70
C PHE A 16 -21.04 7.19 -18.92
N PRO A 17 -21.05 7.83 -20.10
CA PRO A 17 -20.21 7.41 -21.21
C PRO A 17 -18.80 7.92 -20.95
N LEU A 18 -18.11 7.36 -19.95
CA LEU A 18 -16.67 7.36 -19.98
C LEU A 18 -16.31 6.36 -21.08
N SER A 19 -15.84 6.85 -22.22
CA SER A 19 -15.38 6.06 -23.38
C SER A 19 -14.24 5.08 -23.06
N TYR A 20 -13.82 5.03 -21.79
CA TYR A 20 -12.83 4.12 -21.24
C TYR A 20 -13.50 3.31 -20.12
N SER A 21 -14.12 2.20 -20.49
CA SER A 21 -14.35 1.13 -19.53
C SER A 21 -12.99 0.67 -18.97
N LEU A 22 -12.97 0.23 -17.71
CA LEU A 22 -11.76 -0.23 -16.99
C LEU A 22 -11.26 -1.58 -17.52
N ILE A 23 -11.02 -1.63 -18.83
CA ILE A 23 -10.60 -2.76 -19.64
C ILE A 23 -9.13 -2.56 -20.02
N ALA A 24 -8.38 -3.65 -20.07
CA ALA A 24 -6.95 -3.64 -20.34
C ALA A 24 -6.56 -2.84 -21.60
N ASP A 25 -7.30 -3.00 -22.71
CA ASP A 25 -7.04 -2.24 -23.94
C ASP A 25 -7.21 -0.73 -23.76
N GLY A 26 -8.30 -0.32 -23.11
CA GLY A 26 -8.58 1.10 -22.81
C GLY A 26 -7.49 1.72 -21.94
N LEU A 27 -7.05 0.98 -20.92
CA LEU A 27 -5.93 1.38 -20.06
C LEU A 27 -4.61 1.49 -20.83
N CYS A 28 -4.31 0.54 -21.73
CA CYS A 28 -3.09 0.59 -22.54
C CYS A 28 -3.07 1.77 -23.53
N SER A 29 -4.24 2.10 -24.10
CA SER A 29 -4.41 3.20 -25.07
C SER A 29 -4.58 4.57 -24.43
N LEU A 30 -4.77 4.64 -23.11
CA LEU A 30 -4.98 5.89 -22.39
C LEU A 30 -3.81 6.86 -22.66
N THR A 31 -4.12 8.08 -23.08
CA THR A 31 -3.14 9.13 -23.31
C THR A 31 -3.03 10.05 -22.09
N LEU A 32 -1.89 10.71 -21.93
CA LEU A 32 -1.69 11.69 -20.86
C LEU A 32 -2.71 12.84 -20.98
N GLU A 33 -3.01 13.28 -22.20
CA GLU A 33 -3.97 14.35 -22.46
C GLU A 33 -5.39 13.93 -22.07
N SER A 34 -5.81 12.72 -22.44
CA SER A 34 -7.12 12.21 -22.02
C SER A 34 -7.24 12.10 -20.50
N LEU A 35 -6.15 11.75 -19.80
CA LEU A 35 -6.13 11.75 -18.34
C LEU A 35 -6.20 13.18 -17.78
N ARG A 36 -5.45 14.12 -18.36
CA ARG A 36 -5.46 15.54 -18.00
C ARG A 36 -6.86 16.14 -18.13
N GLU A 37 -7.50 15.93 -19.26
CA GLU A 37 -8.86 16.37 -19.56
C GLU A 37 -9.87 15.72 -18.60
N GLY A 38 -9.80 14.41 -18.41
CA GLY A 38 -10.70 13.66 -17.53
C GLY A 38 -10.64 14.10 -16.06
N PHE A 39 -9.43 14.40 -15.57
CA PHE A 39 -9.22 14.95 -14.22
C PHE A 39 -9.36 16.47 -14.15
N GLN A 40 -9.67 17.13 -15.27
CA GLN A 40 -9.78 18.59 -15.38
C GLN A 40 -8.54 19.30 -14.82
N VAL A 41 -7.35 18.75 -15.11
CA VAL A 41 -6.09 19.23 -14.53
C VAL A 41 -5.69 20.52 -15.22
N ASP A 42 -5.54 21.57 -14.42
CA ASP A 42 -5.13 22.89 -14.84
C ASP A 42 -4.06 23.39 -13.86
N GLU A 43 -2.94 23.90 -14.36
CA GLU A 43 -1.79 24.26 -13.51
C GLU A 43 -2.12 25.31 -12.45
N GLN A 44 -3.11 26.17 -12.71
CA GLN A 44 -3.46 27.28 -11.83
C GLN A 44 -4.70 27.00 -10.99
N LYS A 45 -5.71 26.33 -11.56
CA LYS A 45 -7.03 26.14 -10.95
C LYS A 45 -7.21 24.79 -10.30
N ASN A 46 -6.59 23.75 -10.85
CA ASN A 46 -6.73 22.37 -10.37
C ASN A 46 -5.44 21.58 -10.64
N PRO A 47 -4.31 21.96 -10.01
CA PRO A 47 -3.04 21.29 -10.24
C PRO A 47 -3.10 19.87 -9.68
N LEU A 48 -2.65 18.90 -10.49
CA LEU A 48 -2.51 17.50 -10.07
C LEU A 48 -1.04 17.09 -10.12
N LEU A 49 -0.37 17.15 -8.97
CA LEU A 49 1.04 16.79 -8.86
C LEU A 49 1.26 15.30 -9.12
N GLY A 50 2.15 14.95 -10.06
CA GLY A 50 2.45 13.57 -10.45
C GLY A 50 1.47 12.95 -11.46
N LEU A 51 0.87 13.78 -12.32
CA LEU A 51 -0.07 13.32 -13.35
C LEU A 51 0.54 12.24 -14.26
N GLU A 52 1.77 12.45 -14.72
CA GLU A 52 2.51 11.55 -15.59
C GLU A 52 2.76 10.19 -14.93
N GLY A 53 3.10 10.19 -13.64
CA GLY A 53 3.28 8.96 -12.86
C GLY A 53 1.97 8.17 -12.74
N ARG A 54 0.84 8.85 -12.48
CA ARG A 54 -0.48 8.19 -12.44
C ARG A 54 -0.88 7.63 -13.80
N TRP A 55 -0.63 8.36 -14.88
CA TRP A 55 -0.85 7.90 -16.24
C TRP A 55 -0.07 6.63 -16.54
N GLU A 56 1.22 6.60 -16.23
CA GLU A 56 2.06 5.43 -16.46
C GLU A 56 1.61 4.22 -15.62
N LEU A 57 1.24 4.42 -14.35
CA LEU A 57 0.68 3.36 -13.50
C LEU A 57 -0.61 2.74 -14.10
N LEU A 58 -1.52 3.57 -14.63
CA LEU A 58 -2.75 3.08 -15.27
C LEU A 58 -2.44 2.26 -16.53
N ARG A 59 -1.46 2.68 -17.33
CA ARG A 59 -1.04 1.91 -18.52
C ARG A 59 -0.38 0.58 -18.14
N ARG A 60 0.42 0.56 -17.08
CA ARG A 60 1.01 -0.67 -16.54
C ARG A 60 -0.03 -1.61 -15.98
N LEU A 61 -1.08 -1.11 -15.32
CA LEU A 61 -2.24 -1.93 -14.95
C LEU A 61 -2.83 -2.61 -16.20
N GLY A 62 -3.06 -1.87 -17.30
CA GLY A 62 -3.55 -2.47 -18.54
C GLY A 62 -2.65 -3.60 -19.07
N LYS A 63 -1.32 -3.43 -18.99
CA LYS A 63 -0.35 -4.48 -19.38
C LYS A 63 -0.41 -5.68 -18.43
N ALA A 64 -0.48 -5.44 -17.13
CA ALA A 64 -0.55 -6.49 -16.11
C ALA A 64 -1.80 -7.38 -16.31
N LEU A 65 -2.95 -6.77 -16.60
CA LEU A 65 -4.18 -7.50 -16.91
C LEU A 65 -4.04 -8.42 -18.14
N LYS A 66 -3.29 -8.00 -19.16
CA LYS A 66 -3.02 -8.80 -20.37
C LYS A 66 -2.02 -9.92 -20.12
N LEU A 67 -1.05 -9.70 -19.24
CA LEU A 67 -0.01 -10.66 -18.91
C LEU A 67 -0.57 -11.78 -18.03
N HIS A 68 -1.40 -11.43 -17.05
CA HIS A 68 -1.91 -12.35 -16.02
C HIS A 68 -3.37 -12.74 -16.25
N GLN A 69 -3.67 -13.26 -17.44
CA GLN A 69 -5.03 -13.63 -17.82
C GLN A 69 -5.61 -14.76 -16.95
N GLU A 70 -4.77 -15.54 -16.27
CA GLU A 70 -5.19 -16.52 -15.27
C GLU A 70 -6.03 -15.89 -14.14
N TYR A 71 -5.80 -14.61 -13.82
CA TYR A 71 -6.56 -13.87 -12.82
C TYR A 71 -7.64 -12.97 -13.42
N PHE A 72 -7.45 -12.49 -14.64
CA PHE A 72 -8.28 -11.41 -15.21
C PHE A 72 -9.11 -11.81 -16.44
N SER A 73 -9.13 -13.08 -16.82
CA SER A 73 -9.96 -13.60 -17.91
C SER A 73 -11.07 -14.53 -17.40
N ILE A 74 -12.29 -14.33 -17.90
CA ILE A 74 -13.47 -15.15 -17.55
C ILE A 74 -13.87 -16.13 -18.65
N SER A 75 -13.53 -15.83 -19.91
CA SER A 75 -13.75 -16.68 -21.06
C SER A 75 -12.88 -16.23 -22.23
N GLU A 76 -12.78 -17.08 -23.25
CA GLU A 76 -12.16 -16.71 -24.52
C GLU A 76 -12.86 -15.45 -25.09
N ASN A 77 -12.07 -14.42 -25.42
CA ASN A 77 -12.50 -13.11 -25.92
C ASN A 77 -13.29 -12.19 -24.96
N ALA A 78 -13.45 -12.55 -23.68
CA ALA A 78 -14.02 -11.61 -22.72
C ALA A 78 -13.06 -10.42 -22.46
N PRO A 79 -13.58 -9.20 -22.23
CA PRO A 79 -12.72 -8.08 -21.88
C PRO A 79 -11.98 -8.31 -20.56
N LEU A 80 -10.67 -8.08 -20.56
CA LEU A 80 -9.83 -8.22 -19.38
C LEU A 80 -10.02 -7.00 -18.47
N ARG A 81 -10.53 -7.23 -17.26
CA ARG A 81 -10.82 -6.18 -16.27
C ARG A 81 -10.24 -6.59 -14.92
N PRO A 82 -9.86 -5.64 -14.04
CA PRO A 82 -9.46 -6.00 -12.68
C PRO A 82 -10.55 -6.79 -11.95
N GLY A 83 -11.82 -6.41 -12.14
CA GLY A 83 -12.96 -7.07 -11.51
C GLY A 83 -13.11 -8.56 -11.82
N ASN A 84 -12.57 -9.04 -12.94
CA ASN A 84 -12.60 -10.45 -13.32
C ASN A 84 -11.81 -11.34 -12.34
N MET A 85 -10.98 -10.75 -11.46
CA MET A 85 -10.36 -11.48 -10.35
C MET A 85 -11.38 -12.17 -9.43
N VAL A 86 -12.61 -11.65 -9.35
CA VAL A 86 -13.68 -12.24 -8.54
C VAL A 86 -14.04 -13.64 -9.02
N ASP A 87 -14.10 -13.85 -10.34
CA ASP A 87 -14.37 -15.17 -10.93
C ASP A 87 -13.25 -16.16 -10.61
N TYR A 88 -11.99 -15.71 -10.67
CA TYR A 88 -10.85 -16.50 -10.21
C TYR A 88 -10.98 -16.89 -8.73
N LEU A 89 -11.31 -15.94 -7.85
CA LEU A 89 -11.47 -16.19 -6.41
C LEU A 89 -12.61 -17.17 -6.12
N PHE A 90 -13.74 -17.06 -6.82
CA PHE A 90 -14.83 -18.01 -6.68
C PHE A 90 -14.46 -19.39 -7.21
N LYS A 91 -13.72 -19.48 -8.31
CA LYS A 91 -13.24 -20.76 -8.83
C LYS A 91 -12.29 -21.43 -7.83
N GLU A 92 -11.34 -20.69 -7.26
CA GLU A 92 -10.40 -21.26 -6.27
C GLU A 92 -11.10 -21.63 -4.95
N GLY A 93 -12.12 -20.87 -4.55
CA GLY A 93 -12.94 -21.14 -3.37
C GLY A 93 -14.08 -22.15 -3.58
N SER A 94 -14.33 -22.61 -4.81
CA SER A 94 -15.58 -23.30 -5.20
C SER A 94 -15.82 -24.63 -4.48
N ASP A 95 -14.75 -25.33 -4.09
CA ASP A 95 -14.84 -26.57 -3.32
C ASP A 95 -15.15 -26.34 -1.83
N ARG A 96 -15.24 -25.07 -1.37
CA ARG A 96 -15.50 -24.75 0.04
C ARG A 96 -17.00 -24.70 0.34
N PRO A 97 -17.44 -25.28 1.47
CA PRO A 97 -18.82 -25.13 1.90
C PRO A 97 -19.11 -23.66 2.21
N ARG A 98 -20.26 -23.17 1.77
CA ARG A 98 -20.77 -21.87 2.18
C ARG A 98 -20.99 -21.84 3.70
N ARG A 99 -20.75 -20.69 4.31
CA ARG A 99 -21.05 -20.44 5.73
C ARG A 99 -22.16 -19.42 5.85
N LYS A 100 -23.32 -19.82 6.34
CA LYS A 100 -24.50 -18.93 6.46
C LYS A 100 -24.79 -18.18 5.15
N ASP A 101 -24.82 -18.92 4.04
CA ASP A 101 -25.01 -18.41 2.67
C ASP A 101 -23.90 -17.50 2.12
N LYS A 102 -22.79 -17.32 2.83
CA LYS A 102 -21.61 -16.60 2.37
C LYS A 102 -20.69 -17.48 1.53
N TYR A 103 -20.09 -16.90 0.49
CA TYR A 103 -18.95 -17.51 -0.19
C TYR A 103 -17.72 -17.42 0.70
N VAL A 104 -16.96 -18.49 0.83
CA VAL A 104 -15.78 -18.52 1.68
C VAL A 104 -14.54 -18.45 0.79
N VAL A 105 -13.73 -17.41 0.95
CA VAL A 105 -12.50 -17.19 0.18
C VAL A 105 -11.32 -17.00 1.12
N ARG A 106 -10.17 -17.59 0.79
CA ARG A 106 -8.94 -17.40 1.54
C ARG A 106 -8.33 -16.04 1.24
N THR A 107 -7.89 -15.31 2.26
CA THR A 107 -7.23 -14.02 2.07
C THR A 107 -5.94 -14.16 1.23
N GLU A 108 -5.26 -15.30 1.34
CA GLU A 108 -4.07 -15.63 0.55
C GLU A 108 -4.36 -15.69 -0.96
N SER A 109 -5.57 -16.11 -1.35
CA SER A 109 -6.03 -16.17 -2.73
C SER A 109 -6.06 -14.79 -3.37
N LEU A 110 -6.66 -13.82 -2.66
CA LEU A 110 -6.69 -12.43 -3.09
C LEU A 110 -5.29 -11.82 -3.04
N PHE A 111 -4.55 -12.06 -1.96
CA PHE A 111 -3.19 -11.55 -1.82
C PHE A 111 -2.28 -12.04 -2.96
N LYS A 112 -2.44 -13.29 -3.41
CA LYS A 112 -1.74 -13.84 -4.58
C LYS A 112 -2.08 -13.08 -5.86
N VAL A 113 -3.36 -12.78 -6.11
CA VAL A 113 -3.75 -11.94 -7.27
C VAL A 113 -3.11 -10.55 -7.17
N VAL A 114 -3.08 -9.96 -5.97
CA VAL A 114 -2.50 -8.63 -5.78
C VAL A 114 -0.98 -8.62 -5.93
N ILE A 115 -0.28 -9.64 -5.45
CA ILE A 115 1.18 -9.73 -5.56
C ILE A 115 1.59 -10.11 -6.98
N ASP A 116 1.04 -11.20 -7.53
CA ASP A 116 1.47 -11.71 -8.83
C ASP A 116 0.80 -10.94 -9.96
N GLY A 117 -0.53 -10.81 -9.93
CA GLY A 117 -1.32 -10.22 -11.01
C GLY A 117 -1.11 -8.72 -11.19
N PHE A 118 -0.65 -8.01 -10.16
CA PHE A 118 -0.35 -6.59 -10.21
C PHE A 118 1.15 -6.27 -10.05
N ALA A 119 2.04 -7.27 -10.09
CA ALA A 119 3.49 -7.08 -9.95
C ALA A 119 4.02 -5.98 -10.89
N GLU A 120 3.63 -6.04 -12.16
CA GLU A 120 4.08 -5.14 -13.24
C GLU A 120 3.58 -3.69 -13.12
N ILE A 121 2.64 -3.42 -12.20
CA ILE A 121 2.18 -2.05 -11.94
C ILE A 121 3.30 -1.26 -11.26
N TRP A 122 3.98 -1.89 -10.32
CA TRP A 122 4.95 -1.23 -9.47
C TRP A 122 6.23 -0.97 -10.27
N PRO A 123 6.85 0.22 -10.13
CA PRO A 123 8.20 0.42 -10.62
C PRO A 123 9.14 -0.64 -10.05
N PRO A 124 10.11 -1.14 -10.83
CA PRO A 124 11.11 -2.06 -10.31
C PRO A 124 11.75 -1.46 -9.07
N SER A 125 11.73 -2.20 -7.96
CA SER A 125 12.43 -1.77 -6.76
C SER A 125 13.94 -1.94 -6.93
N ARG A 126 14.68 -1.32 -6.01
CA ARG A 126 16.15 -1.45 -5.97
C ARG A 126 16.59 -2.84 -5.46
N THR A 127 15.76 -3.54 -4.69
CA THR A 127 16.10 -4.85 -4.13
C THR A 127 15.72 -5.96 -5.09
N THR A 128 16.72 -6.75 -5.49
CA THR A 128 16.54 -7.92 -6.35
C THR A 128 17.18 -9.16 -5.73
N VAL A 129 16.64 -10.33 -6.07
CA VAL A 129 17.30 -11.63 -5.85
C VAL A 129 17.41 -12.32 -7.20
N GLY A 130 18.64 -12.50 -7.67
CA GLY A 130 18.90 -12.76 -9.08
C GLY A 130 18.37 -11.60 -9.93
N ASP A 131 17.59 -11.94 -10.97
CA ASP A 131 16.99 -10.97 -11.90
C ASP A 131 15.53 -10.59 -11.52
N VAL A 132 15.05 -11.02 -10.35
CA VAL A 132 13.67 -10.77 -9.89
C VAL A 132 13.65 -9.59 -8.94
N SER A 133 12.89 -8.55 -9.29
CA SER A 133 12.59 -7.44 -8.36
C SER A 133 11.66 -7.92 -7.27
N LEU A 134 12.03 -7.64 -6.02
CA LEU A 134 11.24 -8.03 -4.85
C LEU A 134 10.27 -6.94 -4.41
N GLY A 135 10.16 -5.81 -5.11
CA GLY A 135 9.29 -4.71 -4.70
C GLY A 135 9.72 -4.12 -3.35
N ASP A 136 8.75 -3.92 -2.45
CA ASP A 136 8.95 -3.34 -1.11
C ASP A 136 9.47 -4.37 -0.09
N VAL A 137 10.68 -4.85 -0.38
CA VAL A 137 11.48 -5.78 0.42
C VAL A 137 12.87 -5.17 0.55
N TRP A 138 13.41 -5.12 1.76
CA TRP A 138 14.67 -4.39 2.02
C TRP A 138 15.60 -5.16 2.95
N PRO A 139 16.94 -5.08 2.75
CA PRO A 139 17.90 -5.65 3.69
C PRO A 139 17.86 -4.92 5.02
N CYS A 140 17.78 -5.66 6.11
CA CYS A 140 17.85 -5.14 7.46
C CYS A 140 19.10 -5.70 8.16
N ASP A 141 20.12 -4.86 8.31
CA ASP A 141 21.39 -5.28 8.91
C ASP A 141 21.22 -5.74 10.37
N ALA A 142 20.23 -5.20 11.10
CA ALA A 142 19.91 -5.63 12.45
C ALA A 142 19.47 -7.10 12.57
N LEU A 143 19.04 -7.72 11.46
CA LEU A 143 18.69 -9.15 11.40
C LEU A 143 19.86 -10.05 11.00
N LYS A 144 21.00 -9.48 10.57
CA LYS A 144 22.19 -10.26 10.25
C LYS A 144 22.80 -10.81 11.53
N THR A 145 23.14 -12.09 11.50
CA THR A 145 23.88 -12.78 12.56
C THR A 145 25.27 -13.13 12.07
N SER A 146 26.18 -13.44 12.99
CA SER A 146 27.54 -13.92 12.62
C SER A 146 27.52 -15.21 11.78
N SER A 147 26.41 -15.96 11.81
CA SER A 147 26.17 -17.16 11.01
C SER A 147 25.42 -16.93 9.70
N THR A 148 25.00 -15.70 9.40
CA THR A 148 24.28 -15.40 8.15
C THR A 148 25.24 -15.54 6.97
N ALA A 149 24.95 -16.50 6.08
CA ALA A 149 25.74 -16.70 4.87
C ALA A 149 25.69 -15.45 3.97
N ALA A 150 26.74 -15.24 3.17
CA ALA A 150 26.85 -14.05 2.32
C ALA A 150 25.73 -13.94 1.27
N ASP A 151 25.14 -15.06 0.87
CA ASP A 151 24.04 -15.21 -0.08
C ASP A 151 22.67 -15.42 0.60
N SER A 152 22.61 -15.37 1.94
CA SER A 152 21.35 -15.56 2.67
C SER A 152 20.42 -14.35 2.50
N THR A 153 19.15 -14.64 2.25
CA THR A 153 18.05 -13.68 2.21
C THR A 153 17.34 -13.50 3.55
N ASP A 154 17.80 -14.17 4.62
CA ASP A 154 17.12 -14.19 5.93
C ASP A 154 17.09 -12.83 6.63
N HIS A 155 17.95 -11.91 6.19
CA HIS A 155 18.02 -10.55 6.70
C HIS A 155 17.09 -9.58 5.95
N PHE A 156 16.36 -10.04 4.94
CA PHE A 156 15.37 -9.22 4.25
C PHE A 156 14.08 -9.09 5.06
N VAL A 157 13.56 -7.87 5.12
CA VAL A 157 12.25 -7.57 5.69
C VAL A 157 11.27 -7.31 4.56
N VAL A 158 10.18 -8.04 4.58
CA VAL A 158 9.12 -8.00 3.56
C VAL A 158 7.99 -7.11 4.07
N PHE A 159 7.72 -6.00 3.37
CA PHE A 159 6.67 -5.06 3.74
C PHE A 159 5.47 -5.14 2.81
N HIS A 160 5.71 -5.06 1.49
CA HIS A 160 4.66 -4.99 0.46
C HIS A 160 3.48 -4.09 0.85
N LYS A 161 3.76 -2.92 1.43
CA LYS A 161 2.76 -2.11 2.14
C LYS A 161 1.57 -1.72 1.26
N LEU A 162 1.82 -1.38 0.01
CA LEU A 162 0.76 -1.02 -0.94
C LEU A 162 -0.07 -2.25 -1.34
N SER A 163 0.55 -3.42 -1.50
CA SER A 163 -0.16 -4.67 -1.78
C SER A 163 -1.02 -5.12 -0.59
N GLN A 164 -0.49 -5.01 0.64
CA GLN A 164 -1.26 -5.24 1.87
C GLN A 164 -2.46 -4.30 1.94
N TRP A 165 -2.25 -2.99 1.72
CA TRP A 165 -3.33 -2.01 1.75
C TRP A 165 -4.36 -2.25 0.63
N MET A 166 -3.93 -2.56 -0.58
CA MET A 166 -4.82 -2.88 -1.69
C MET A 166 -5.68 -4.11 -1.36
N THR A 167 -5.08 -5.13 -0.75
CA THR A 167 -5.80 -6.33 -0.30
C THR A 167 -6.88 -5.97 0.71
N TYR A 168 -6.56 -5.22 1.78
CA TYR A 168 -7.57 -4.73 2.72
C TYR A 168 -8.68 -3.92 2.03
N SER A 169 -8.31 -3.07 1.05
CA SER A 169 -9.25 -2.20 0.33
C SER A 169 -10.18 -2.95 -0.61
N ILE A 170 -9.75 -4.09 -1.17
CA ILE A 170 -10.58 -4.95 -2.02
C ILE A 170 -11.45 -5.87 -1.17
N MET A 171 -10.96 -6.33 -0.02
CA MET A 171 -11.72 -7.24 0.85
C MET A 171 -13.05 -6.64 1.32
N GLU A 172 -13.07 -5.35 1.70
CA GLU A 172 -14.27 -4.66 2.19
C GLU A 172 -15.43 -4.63 1.17
N PRO A 173 -15.26 -4.13 -0.07
CA PRO A 173 -16.35 -4.14 -1.06
C PRO A 173 -16.78 -5.55 -1.43
N LEU A 174 -15.87 -6.53 -1.50
CA LEU A 174 -16.26 -7.91 -1.81
C LEU A 174 -17.01 -8.58 -0.65
N GLU A 175 -16.66 -8.29 0.59
CA GLU A 175 -17.40 -8.76 1.77
C GLU A 175 -18.82 -8.18 1.80
N THR A 176 -18.95 -6.87 1.55
CA THR A 176 -20.24 -6.15 1.64
C THR A 176 -21.14 -6.35 0.43
N MET A 177 -20.60 -6.36 -0.79
CA MET A 177 -21.38 -6.42 -2.03
C MET A 177 -21.61 -7.85 -2.53
N LEU A 178 -20.64 -8.76 -2.32
CA LEU A 178 -20.72 -10.13 -2.82
C LEU A 178 -20.93 -11.16 -1.70
N ASN A 179 -21.13 -10.70 -0.46
CA ASN A 179 -21.36 -11.54 0.72
C ASN A 179 -20.25 -12.59 0.89
N ILE A 180 -18.99 -12.18 0.66
CA ILE A 180 -17.81 -13.01 0.88
C ILE A 180 -17.43 -13.01 2.36
N GLU A 181 -17.10 -14.18 2.89
CA GLU A 181 -16.43 -14.36 4.17
C GLU A 181 -14.96 -14.72 3.94
N TRP A 182 -14.08 -13.96 4.57
CA TRP A 182 -12.63 -14.12 4.42
C TRP A 182 -12.06 -15.08 5.47
N GLU A 183 -11.39 -16.14 5.01
CA GLU A 183 -10.54 -16.99 5.84
C GLU A 183 -9.14 -16.43 5.96
N HIS A 184 -8.54 -16.60 7.14
CA HIS A 184 -7.16 -16.24 7.41
C HIS A 184 -6.84 -14.75 7.20
N SER A 185 -7.82 -13.87 7.37
CA SER A 185 -7.60 -12.41 7.34
C SER A 185 -6.58 -11.94 8.38
N ASN A 186 -6.35 -12.74 9.43
CA ASN A 186 -5.30 -12.54 10.43
C ASN A 186 -3.86 -12.76 9.91
N LEU A 187 -3.67 -13.24 8.68
CA LEU A 187 -2.34 -13.34 8.04
C LEU A 187 -1.87 -12.01 7.43
N LEU A 188 -2.80 -11.08 7.17
CA LEU A 188 -2.41 -9.74 6.74
C LEU A 188 -1.76 -8.99 7.89
N THR A 189 -0.75 -8.20 7.56
CA THR A 189 0.07 -7.52 8.56
C THR A 189 -0.44 -6.12 8.83
N GLY A 190 0.12 -5.49 9.86
CA GLY A 190 0.08 -4.04 10.01
C GLY A 190 0.69 -3.34 8.79
N LEU A 191 0.34 -2.06 8.58
CA LEU A 191 0.92 -1.27 7.51
C LEU A 191 2.13 -0.48 8.04
N PRO A 192 3.36 -0.70 7.50
CA PRO A 192 4.58 0.04 7.85
C PRO A 192 4.56 1.44 7.22
N GLU A 193 3.52 2.17 7.56
CA GLU A 193 3.18 3.48 7.04
C GLU A 193 3.57 4.54 8.08
N TYR A 194 4.00 5.72 7.62
CA TYR A 194 4.62 6.71 8.50
C TYR A 194 3.69 7.31 9.56
N ARG A 195 2.36 7.24 9.40
CA ARG A 195 1.40 7.70 10.43
C ARG A 195 1.28 6.65 11.53
N ASN A 196 1.26 5.37 11.17
CA ASN A 196 1.32 4.28 12.15
C ASN A 196 2.65 4.30 12.90
N GLY A 197 3.78 4.35 12.19
CA GLY A 197 5.10 4.40 12.81
C GLY A 197 5.36 5.72 13.53
N GLY A 198 4.80 6.82 13.01
CA GLY A 198 4.96 8.16 13.56
C GLY A 198 4.25 8.31 14.90
N LEU A 199 3.08 7.68 15.04
CA LEU A 199 2.39 7.59 16.33
C LEU A 199 3.28 6.99 17.42
N LEU A 200 4.05 5.95 17.11
CA LEU A 200 4.93 5.28 18.08
C LEU A 200 6.07 6.19 18.53
N ILE A 201 6.60 7.01 17.62
CA ILE A 201 7.67 7.97 17.93
C ILE A 201 7.10 9.18 18.69
N ASP A 202 6.00 9.75 18.21
CA ASP A 202 5.41 10.96 18.79
C ASP A 202 4.84 10.72 20.20
N LEU A 203 4.38 9.50 20.51
CA LEU A 203 3.98 9.11 21.87
C LEU A 203 5.14 8.66 22.76
N GLY A 204 6.38 8.67 22.24
CA GLY A 204 7.58 8.28 22.99
C GLY A 204 7.70 6.77 23.26
N PHE A 205 6.98 5.93 22.52
CA PHE A 205 7.11 4.46 22.63
C PHE A 205 8.45 3.97 22.05
N MET A 206 8.94 4.65 21.02
CA MET A 206 10.28 4.46 20.45
C MET A 206 10.88 5.82 20.12
N THR A 207 12.21 5.90 20.05
CA THR A 207 12.94 7.12 19.69
C THR A 207 14.10 6.76 18.78
N LEU A 208 14.57 7.72 17.98
CA LEU A 208 15.83 7.57 17.27
C LEU A 208 17.00 7.49 18.25
N LYS A 209 18.07 6.82 17.83
CA LYS A 209 19.35 6.91 18.53
C LYS A 209 19.92 8.33 18.31
N PRO A 210 20.60 8.93 19.30
CA PRO A 210 21.08 10.31 19.20
C PRO A 210 21.94 10.59 17.96
N GLU A 211 22.81 9.65 17.60
CA GLU A 211 23.68 9.74 16.42
C GLU A 211 22.90 9.71 15.09
N GLU A 212 21.81 8.94 15.04
CA GLU A 212 20.94 8.87 13.87
C GLU A 212 20.08 10.13 13.76
N GLU A 213 19.59 10.65 14.88
CA GLU A 213 18.87 11.92 14.91
C GLU A 213 19.74 13.07 14.36
N GLU A 214 20.99 13.18 14.81
CA GLU A 214 21.93 14.17 14.30
C GLU A 214 22.18 14.00 12.79
N ARG A 215 22.43 12.75 12.34
CA ARG A 215 22.62 12.43 10.92
C ARG A 215 21.41 12.81 10.08
N GLY A 216 20.20 12.49 10.54
CA GLY A 216 18.96 12.82 9.86
C GLY A 216 18.69 14.33 9.80
N LEU A 217 19.08 15.10 10.83
CA LEU A 217 18.95 16.56 10.82
C LEU A 217 19.94 17.24 9.87
N VAL A 218 21.13 16.67 9.68
CA VAL A 218 22.06 17.11 8.62
C VAL A 218 21.44 16.86 7.24
N ASN A 219 20.87 15.68 7.01
CA ASN A 219 20.18 15.36 5.76
C ASN A 219 18.99 16.29 5.49
N TYR A 220 18.20 16.59 6.53
CA TYR A 220 17.12 17.58 6.46
C TYR A 220 17.64 18.93 5.94
N LYS A 221 18.70 19.47 6.55
CA LYS A 221 19.27 20.78 6.14
C LYS A 221 19.70 20.77 4.68
N HIS A 222 20.39 19.70 4.25
CA HIS A 222 20.76 19.55 2.84
C HIS A 222 19.54 19.47 1.91
N ASN A 223 18.49 18.76 2.31
CA ASN A 223 17.28 18.67 1.51
C ASN A 223 16.53 20.01 1.44
N ALA A 224 16.36 20.69 2.58
CA ALA A 224 15.62 21.95 2.71
C ALA A 224 16.23 23.10 1.89
N LEU A 225 17.54 23.05 1.60
CA LEU A 225 18.24 24.05 0.79
C LEU A 225 18.09 23.84 -0.73
N LYS A 226 17.46 22.74 -1.17
CA LYS A 226 17.23 22.49 -2.60
C LYS A 226 16.19 23.47 -3.16
N PRO A 227 16.37 23.99 -4.39
CA PRO A 227 15.37 24.85 -5.02
C PRO A 227 14.01 24.17 -5.14
N GLY A 228 12.93 24.91 -4.85
CA GLY A 228 11.55 24.43 -5.02
C GLY A 228 11.05 23.50 -3.91
N GLN A 229 11.77 23.36 -2.79
CA GLN A 229 11.27 22.60 -1.65
C GLN A 229 10.04 23.28 -1.03
N PRO A 230 8.99 22.52 -0.67
CA PRO A 230 7.84 23.05 0.03
C PRO A 230 8.21 23.47 1.46
N ALA A 231 7.25 24.00 2.21
CA ALA A 231 7.41 24.15 3.66
C ALA A 231 7.73 22.79 4.28
N VAL A 232 8.91 22.68 4.90
CA VAL A 232 9.40 21.46 5.55
C VAL A 232 9.50 21.70 7.05
N GLU A 233 9.00 20.74 7.83
CA GLU A 233 9.20 20.72 9.28
C GLU A 233 10.64 20.29 9.56
N VAL A 234 11.25 20.81 10.62
CA VAL A 234 12.59 20.38 11.03
C VAL A 234 12.49 18.99 11.67
N VAL A 235 12.67 17.95 10.87
CA VAL A 235 12.64 16.55 11.31
C VAL A 235 13.79 15.75 10.68
N PRO A 236 14.34 14.74 11.39
CA PRO A 236 15.31 13.80 10.81
C PRO A 236 14.81 13.22 9.49
N THR A 237 15.64 13.27 8.44
CA THR A 237 15.26 12.91 7.08
C THR A 237 16.18 11.84 6.52
N PHE A 238 15.60 10.79 5.91
CA PHE A 238 16.35 9.66 5.35
C PHE A 238 15.74 9.17 4.04
N GLU A 239 16.56 8.51 3.23
CA GLU A 239 16.12 7.79 2.04
C GLU A 239 15.34 6.53 2.44
N PRO A 240 14.42 6.02 1.60
CA PRO A 240 13.62 4.86 1.95
C PRO A 240 14.45 3.58 2.17
N SER A 241 15.62 3.48 1.55
CA SER A 241 16.56 2.37 1.70
C SER A 241 17.50 2.50 2.90
N ASP A 242 17.39 3.59 3.66
CA ASP A 242 18.24 3.81 4.83
C ASP A 242 17.85 2.81 5.95
N PRO A 243 18.83 2.21 6.66
CA PRO A 243 18.55 1.29 7.76
C PRO A 243 17.57 1.85 8.80
N VAL A 244 17.62 3.16 9.09
CA VAL A 244 16.68 3.81 10.02
C VAL A 244 15.23 3.64 9.56
N ILE A 245 14.96 3.84 8.27
CA ILE A 245 13.61 3.70 7.72
C ILE A 245 13.17 2.24 7.73
N ILE A 246 14.06 1.32 7.36
CA ILE A 246 13.77 -0.11 7.29
C ILE A 246 13.47 -0.66 8.71
N GLU A 247 14.32 -0.34 9.69
CA GLU A 247 14.14 -0.74 11.09
C GLU A 247 12.86 -0.12 11.68
N TRP A 248 12.61 1.16 11.45
CA TRP A 248 11.40 1.82 11.93
C TRP A 248 10.13 1.18 11.36
N ARG A 249 10.13 0.88 10.05
CA ARG A 249 9.02 0.20 9.38
C ARG A 249 8.83 -1.23 9.90
N ALA A 250 9.91 -1.98 10.12
CA ALA A 250 9.87 -3.32 10.71
C ALA A 250 9.28 -3.31 12.13
N MET A 251 9.79 -2.40 12.97
CA MET A 251 9.30 -2.22 14.33
C MET A 251 7.85 -1.75 14.38
N THR A 252 7.42 -0.93 13.42
CA THR A 252 6.03 -0.51 13.27
C THR A 252 5.13 -1.74 13.08
N VAL A 253 5.42 -2.61 12.11
CA VAL A 253 4.61 -3.82 11.85
C VAL A 253 4.57 -4.72 13.07
N ALA A 254 5.73 -5.03 13.66
CA ALA A 254 5.81 -5.89 14.84
C ALA A 254 5.04 -5.32 16.05
N THR A 255 4.98 -4.00 16.17
CA THR A 255 4.29 -3.33 17.29
C THR A 255 2.78 -3.26 17.07
N LEU A 256 2.31 -3.10 15.82
CA LEU A 256 0.89 -3.00 15.50
C LEU A 256 0.10 -4.25 15.92
N ASP A 257 0.68 -5.44 15.80
CA ASP A 257 0.04 -6.68 16.27
C ASP A 257 -0.13 -6.69 17.80
N ARG A 258 0.87 -6.20 18.53
CA ARG A 258 0.81 -6.07 19.99
C ARG A 258 -0.22 -5.03 20.42
N ILE A 259 -0.28 -3.89 19.71
CA ILE A 259 -1.31 -2.87 19.91
C ILE A 259 -2.69 -3.48 19.69
N ALA A 260 -2.88 -4.26 18.63
CA ALA A 260 -4.17 -4.88 18.35
C ALA A 260 -4.61 -5.83 19.46
N VAL A 261 -3.70 -6.62 20.04
CA VAL A 261 -3.99 -7.46 21.21
C VAL A 261 -4.44 -6.62 22.41
N GLU A 262 -3.71 -5.56 22.74
CA GLU A 262 -4.04 -4.73 23.91
C GLU A 262 -5.32 -3.91 23.70
N VAL A 263 -5.56 -3.37 22.50
CA VAL A 263 -6.81 -2.66 22.15
C VAL A 263 -8.02 -3.58 22.32
N ARG A 264 -7.96 -4.82 21.80
CA ARG A 264 -9.05 -5.80 21.98
C ARG A 264 -9.35 -6.07 23.44
N LYS A 265 -8.30 -6.20 24.26
CA LYS A 265 -8.41 -6.44 25.70
C LYS A 265 -9.02 -5.24 26.43
N GLN A 266 -8.51 -4.03 26.18
CA GLN A 266 -8.97 -2.80 26.83
C GLN A 266 -10.43 -2.45 26.46
N LEU A 267 -10.82 -2.72 25.22
CA LEU A 267 -12.19 -2.47 24.75
C LEU A 267 -13.16 -3.64 25.01
N ASN A 268 -12.67 -4.79 25.48
CA ASN A 268 -13.44 -6.04 25.57
C ASN A 268 -14.09 -6.44 24.23
N LEU A 269 -13.37 -6.26 23.13
CA LEU A 269 -13.81 -6.56 21.76
C LEU A 269 -12.84 -7.58 21.11
N PRO A 270 -12.93 -8.88 21.45
CA PRO A 270 -11.96 -9.88 21.00
C PRO A 270 -11.95 -10.10 19.47
N ASN A 271 -13.06 -9.80 18.80
CA ASN A 271 -13.23 -10.02 17.35
C ASN A 271 -12.82 -8.82 16.50
N LEU A 272 -12.28 -7.75 17.09
CA LEU A 272 -11.89 -6.55 16.36
C LEU A 272 -10.72 -6.87 15.41
N THR A 273 -10.89 -6.68 14.11
CA THR A 273 -9.89 -7.07 13.11
C THR A 273 -8.70 -6.13 13.15
N LEU A 274 -7.53 -6.57 12.64
CA LEU A 274 -6.37 -5.68 12.55
C LEU A 274 -6.70 -4.44 11.69
N ALA A 275 -7.40 -4.61 10.57
CA ALA A 275 -7.86 -3.50 9.74
C ALA A 275 -8.67 -2.45 10.52
N GLN A 276 -9.56 -2.88 11.42
CA GLN A 276 -10.32 -1.98 12.29
C GLN A 276 -9.43 -1.26 13.31
N VAL A 277 -8.44 -1.94 13.90
CA VAL A 277 -7.44 -1.31 14.79
C VAL A 277 -6.64 -0.25 14.04
N LEU A 278 -6.24 -0.54 12.79
CA LEU A 278 -5.47 0.40 11.99
C LEU A 278 -6.31 1.62 11.63
N GLN A 279 -7.46 1.41 10.98
CA GLN A 279 -8.30 2.51 10.48
C GLN A 279 -8.92 3.32 11.62
N GLY A 280 -9.53 2.67 12.61
CA GLY A 280 -10.18 3.34 13.74
C GLY A 280 -9.21 3.78 14.84
N GLY A 281 -7.98 3.26 14.85
CA GLY A 281 -6.98 3.49 15.89
C GLY A 281 -5.72 4.13 15.33
N THR A 282 -4.68 3.33 15.10
CA THR A 282 -3.30 3.83 14.94
C THR A 282 -3.13 4.80 13.78
N TRP A 283 -3.82 4.58 12.66
CA TRP A 283 -3.70 5.43 11.49
C TRP A 283 -4.41 6.78 11.70
N ASN A 284 -5.59 6.78 12.31
CA ASN A 284 -6.32 8.01 12.66
C ASN A 284 -5.60 8.80 13.76
N ALA A 285 -5.28 8.14 14.87
CA ALA A 285 -4.54 8.74 15.98
C ALA A 285 -3.19 9.29 15.53
N GLY A 286 -2.46 8.56 14.66
CA GLY A 286 -1.20 9.03 14.10
C GLY A 286 -1.33 10.33 13.31
N ARG A 287 -2.42 10.51 12.53
CA ARG A 287 -2.67 11.78 11.83
C ARG A 287 -3.04 12.92 12.77
N GLU A 288 -3.84 12.64 13.79
CA GLU A 288 -4.24 13.64 14.78
C GLU A 288 -3.02 14.13 15.57
N ILE A 289 -2.21 13.22 16.10
CA ILE A 289 -0.99 13.55 16.83
C ILE A 289 0.00 14.28 15.92
N ALA A 290 0.23 13.81 14.69
CA ALA A 290 1.10 14.52 13.74
C ALA A 290 0.63 15.95 13.47
N SER A 291 -0.69 16.20 13.42
CA SER A 291 -1.24 17.54 13.22
C SER A 291 -1.06 18.48 14.41
N VAL A 292 -0.98 17.92 15.62
CA VAL A 292 -0.68 18.68 16.85
C VAL A 292 0.82 18.95 16.95
N SER A 293 1.64 17.90 16.75
CA SER A 293 3.09 17.99 16.89
C SER A 293 3.75 18.80 15.79
N ARG A 294 3.19 18.77 14.56
CA ARG A 294 3.77 19.39 13.36
C ARG A 294 2.68 20.12 12.57
N PRO A 295 2.13 21.24 13.07
CA PRO A 295 0.93 21.88 12.51
C PRO A 295 1.10 22.38 11.07
N ASN A 296 2.33 22.68 10.65
CA ASN A 296 2.61 23.19 9.30
C ASN A 296 2.52 22.08 8.24
N THR A 297 3.12 20.92 8.52
CA THR A 297 3.24 19.82 7.55
C THR A 297 2.27 18.67 7.81
N LYS A 298 1.86 18.47 9.07
CA LYS A 298 1.12 17.30 9.56
C LYS A 298 1.82 15.99 9.20
N GLY A 299 3.13 16.07 9.01
CA GLY A 299 4.00 14.99 8.55
C GLY A 299 4.50 14.13 9.71
N PRO A 300 5.20 13.04 9.40
CA PRO A 300 5.78 12.15 10.41
C PRO A 300 6.94 12.81 11.18
N PRO A 301 7.29 12.26 12.36
CA PRO A 301 8.49 12.61 13.12
C PRO A 301 9.82 12.29 12.43
N ILE A 302 9.79 11.41 11.43
CA ILE A 302 10.94 11.04 10.61
C ILE A 302 10.49 11.18 9.16
N ALA A 303 11.10 12.09 8.41
CA ALA A 303 10.77 12.31 7.00
C ALA A 303 11.46 11.28 6.11
N ILE A 304 10.71 10.76 5.14
CA ILE A 304 11.21 9.87 4.09
C ILE A 304 11.35 10.70 2.82
N LEU A 305 12.53 10.68 2.22
CA LEU A 305 12.79 11.25 0.89
C LEU A 305 12.12 10.36 -0.16
N SER A 306 10.80 10.51 -0.31
CA SER A 306 10.02 9.67 -1.21
C SER A 306 10.15 10.13 -2.66
N ASP A 307 10.40 9.18 -3.55
CA ASP A 307 10.25 9.32 -5.00
C ASP A 307 8.82 8.96 -5.47
N GLY A 308 7.88 8.77 -4.54
CA GLY A 308 6.51 8.34 -4.82
C GLY A 308 6.34 6.82 -4.90
N THR A 309 7.36 6.03 -4.61
CA THR A 309 7.24 4.55 -4.51
C THR A 309 7.00 4.05 -3.08
N LEU A 310 7.35 4.86 -2.08
CA LEU A 310 7.14 4.59 -0.66
C LEU A 310 6.28 5.71 -0.04
N PHE A 311 5.13 5.30 0.52
CA PHE A 311 4.07 6.19 1.04
C PHE A 311 3.74 5.95 2.50
#